data_AF-A0A0B3AIF2-F1
#
_entry.id   AF-A0A0B3AIF2-F1
#
_cell.length_a   1.000
_cell.length_b   1.000
_cell.length_c   1.000
_cell.angle_alpha   90.00
_cell.angle_beta   90.00
_cell.angle_gamma   90.00
#
_symmetry.space_group_name_H-M   'P 1'
#
loop_
_entity.id
_entity.type
_entity.pdbx_description
1 polymer ?
#
loop_
_entity_poly.entity_id
_entity_poly.type
_entity_poly.pdbx_seq_one_letter_code
_entity_poly.pdbx_strand_id
1 'polypeptide(L)'
;MKIFGKTMKEYLWPVKYHVLVSVLVVIFQYYVAAPLSDRYPFLLNLTQALWALIVALAVMKLVKEHNFNMKNVIVAGIIFSIIIHGLKAFFFRAFLFPYSIPTEQVPAQLMGKFLYGSSLVMATAIIIGAVFIYAKKKKLL
;
A
#
# COMPACT_ATOMS: atom_id res chain seq x y z
N MET A 1 9.13 -18.19 10.86
CA MET A 1 8.82 -17.06 11.75
C MET A 1 7.34 -16.69 11.62
N LYS A 2 6.65 -16.39 12.73
CA LYS A 2 5.25 -15.93 12.77
C LYS A 2 5.19 -14.53 13.39
N ILE A 3 4.33 -13.66 12.88
CA ILE A 3 4.06 -12.32 13.40
C ILE A 3 2.58 -12.27 13.80
N PHE A 4 2.31 -12.10 15.08
CA PHE A 4 0.95 -12.19 15.67
C PHE A 4 0.19 -13.45 15.23
N GLY A 5 0.86 -14.61 15.26
CA GLY A 5 0.25 -15.91 14.98
C GLY A 5 0.15 -16.31 13.51
N LYS A 6 0.46 -15.41 12.57
CA LYS A 6 0.42 -15.64 11.11
C LYS A 6 1.81 -15.62 10.49
N THR A 7 2.06 -16.45 9.49
CA THR A 7 3.27 -16.45 8.64
C THR A 7 3.16 -15.41 7.52
N MET A 8 4.29 -14.99 6.94
CA MET A 8 4.29 -14.08 5.77
C MET A 8 3.47 -14.62 4.60
N LYS A 9 3.50 -15.94 4.37
CA LYS A 9 2.65 -16.60 3.36
C LYS A 9 1.17 -16.36 3.66
N GLU A 10 0.74 -16.43 4.91
CA GLU A 10 -0.66 -16.18 5.28
C GLU A 10 -1.05 -14.69 5.20
N TYR A 11 -0.09 -13.77 5.33
CA TYR A 11 -0.33 -12.34 5.07
C TYR A 11 -0.50 -12.03 3.57
N LEU A 12 0.26 -12.70 2.71
CA LEU A 12 0.36 -12.33 1.29
C LEU A 12 -0.44 -13.23 0.36
N TRP A 13 -0.43 -14.55 0.56
CA TRP A 13 -1.00 -15.52 -0.38
C TRP A 13 -2.50 -15.32 -0.64
N PRO A 14 -3.34 -15.09 0.39
CA PRO A 14 -4.78 -14.87 0.16
C PRO A 14 -5.09 -13.64 -0.70
N VAL A 15 -4.18 -12.67 -0.69
CA VAL A 15 -4.31 -11.37 -1.37
C VAL A 15 -3.24 -11.17 -2.44
N LYS A 16 -2.63 -12.26 -2.94
CA LYS A 16 -1.52 -12.19 -3.90
C LYS A 16 -1.83 -11.38 -5.16
N TYR A 17 -3.08 -11.43 -5.64
CA TYR A 17 -3.51 -10.63 -6.79
C TYR A 17 -3.66 -9.14 -6.44
N HIS A 18 -4.07 -8.81 -5.22
CA HIS A 18 -4.10 -7.42 -4.76
C HIS A 18 -2.69 -6.85 -4.67
N VAL A 19 -1.73 -7.66 -4.20
CA VAL A 19 -0.31 -7.31 -4.20
C VAL A 19 0.19 -7.07 -5.62
N LEU A 20 -0.07 -8.01 -6.55
CA LEU A 20 0.33 -7.88 -7.94
C LEU A 20 -0.24 -6.61 -8.59
N VAL A 21 -1.54 -6.36 -8.45
CA VAL A 21 -2.17 -5.15 -9.00
C VAL A 21 -1.61 -3.89 -8.35
N SER A 22 -1.30 -3.90 -7.05
CA SER A 22 -0.67 -2.76 -6.38
C SER A 22 0.68 -2.42 -7.02
N VAL A 23 1.50 -3.43 -7.33
CA VAL A 23 2.77 -3.25 -8.04
C VAL A 23 2.54 -2.69 -9.45
N LEU A 24 1.59 -3.24 -10.20
CA LEU A 24 1.25 -2.76 -11.55
C LEU A 24 0.77 -1.31 -11.54
N VAL A 25 -0.05 -0.91 -10.56
CA VAL A 25 -0.49 0.48 -10.40
C VAL A 25 0.70 1.40 -10.15
N VAL A 26 1.68 0.98 -9.33
CA VAL A 26 2.90 1.75 -9.11
C VAL A 26 3.72 1.90 -10.39
N ILE A 27 3.90 0.81 -11.15
CA ILE A 27 4.60 0.82 -12.44
C ILE A 27 3.89 1.78 -13.40
N PHE A 28 2.58 1.63 -13.57
CA PHE A 28 1.77 2.51 -14.43
C PHE A 28 1.89 3.98 -14.00
N GLN A 29 1.93 4.24 -12.69
CA GLN A 29 2.05 5.60 -12.18
C GLN A 29 3.35 6.28 -12.65
N TYR A 30 4.48 5.55 -12.72
CA TYR A 30 5.75 6.13 -13.18
C TYR A 30 5.91 6.15 -14.70
N TYR A 31 5.50 5.11 -15.41
CA TYR A 31 5.70 5.03 -16.86
C TYR A 31 4.64 5.76 -17.66
N VAL A 32 3.45 5.97 -17.11
CA VAL A 32 2.31 6.54 -17.84
C VAL A 32 1.75 7.76 -17.14
N ALA A 33 1.31 7.62 -15.89
CA ALA A 33 0.57 8.71 -15.23
C ALA A 33 1.43 9.95 -14.96
N ALA A 34 2.67 9.77 -14.48
CA ALA A 34 3.56 10.89 -14.19
C ALA A 34 4.00 11.65 -15.47
N PRO A 35 4.48 10.99 -16.55
CA PRO A 35 4.83 11.67 -17.80
C PRO A 35 3.65 12.39 -18.47
N LEU A 36 2.43 11.88 -18.30
CA LEU A 36 1.22 12.47 -18.87
C LEU A 36 0.50 13.45 -17.94
N SER A 37 1.01 13.67 -16.73
CA SER A 37 0.29 14.41 -15.69
C SER A 37 0.05 15.88 -16.04
N ASP A 38 0.92 16.51 -16.84
CA ASP A 38 0.74 17.90 -17.29
C ASP A 38 -0.49 18.06 -18.21
N ARG A 39 -0.80 17.02 -19.00
CA ARG A 39 -1.96 17.00 -19.91
C ARG A 39 -3.20 16.41 -19.24
N TYR A 40 -3.01 15.44 -18.36
CA TYR A 40 -4.07 14.67 -17.71
C TYR A 40 -3.81 14.54 -16.19
N PRO A 41 -3.96 15.63 -15.41
CA PRO A 41 -3.58 15.67 -14.00
C PRO A 41 -4.37 14.68 -13.14
N PHE A 42 -5.57 14.28 -13.57
CA PHE A 42 -6.40 13.31 -12.87
C PHE A 42 -5.78 11.90 -12.81
N LEU A 43 -4.84 11.54 -13.71
CA LEU A 43 -4.25 10.19 -13.75
C LEU A 43 -3.47 9.84 -12.46
N LEU A 44 -2.82 10.84 -11.86
CA LEU A 44 -2.12 10.65 -10.59
C LEU A 44 -3.11 10.43 -9.44
N ASN A 45 -4.23 11.14 -9.42
CA ASN A 45 -5.28 10.95 -8.42
C ASN A 45 -5.97 9.59 -8.61
N LEU A 46 -6.22 9.18 -9.85
CA LEU A 46 -6.78 7.89 -10.19
C LEU A 46 -5.87 6.75 -9.70
N THR A 47 -4.57 6.80 -10.01
CA THR A 47 -3.63 5.78 -9.51
C THR A 47 -3.53 5.77 -7.98
N GLN A 48 -3.66 6.93 -7.31
CA GLN A 48 -3.74 6.97 -5.86
C GLN A 48 -5.00 6.29 -5.31
N ALA A 49 -6.16 6.59 -5.88
CA ALA A 49 -7.42 5.97 -5.50
C ALA A 49 -7.41 4.45 -5.74
N LEU A 50 -6.82 4.01 -6.86
CA LEU A 50 -6.75 2.60 -7.23
C LEU A 50 -5.97 1.78 -6.21
N TRP A 51 -4.75 2.19 -5.83
CA TRP A 51 -4.01 1.41 -4.83
C TRP A 51 -4.71 1.44 -3.46
N ALA A 52 -5.33 2.57 -3.08
CA ALA A 52 -6.07 2.67 -1.81
C ALA A 52 -7.26 1.70 -1.78
N LEU A 53 -8.03 1.64 -2.87
CA LEU A 53 -9.11 0.67 -3.05
C LEU A 53 -8.60 -0.77 -2.96
N ILE A 54 -7.48 -1.09 -3.62
CA ILE A 54 -6.88 -2.43 -3.58
C ILE A 54 -6.47 -2.82 -2.15
N VAL A 55 -5.88 -1.90 -1.39
CA VAL A 55 -5.54 -2.11 0.02
C VAL A 55 -6.80 -2.35 0.85
N ALA A 56 -7.84 -1.54 0.65
CA ALA A 56 -9.12 -1.71 1.34
C ALA A 56 -9.73 -3.10 1.07
N LEU A 57 -9.78 -3.53 -0.20
CA LEU A 57 -10.30 -4.83 -0.60
C LEU A 57 -9.45 -5.99 -0.04
N ALA A 58 -8.12 -5.85 -0.04
CA ALA A 58 -7.22 -6.83 0.54
C ALA A 58 -7.46 -6.99 2.05
N VAL A 59 -7.55 -5.88 2.79
CA VAL A 59 -7.81 -5.89 4.23
C VAL A 59 -9.19 -6.47 4.54
N MET A 60 -10.22 -6.06 3.80
CA MET A 60 -11.56 -6.64 3.91
C MET A 60 -11.50 -8.18 3.78
N LYS A 61 -10.86 -8.68 2.71
CA LYS A 61 -10.73 -10.11 2.46
C LYS A 61 -10.02 -10.83 3.62
N LEU A 62 -8.89 -10.30 4.09
CA LEU A 62 -8.13 -10.89 5.19
C LEU A 62 -8.93 -10.96 6.50
N VAL A 63 -9.72 -9.93 6.80
CA VAL A 63 -10.57 -9.88 8.00
C VAL A 63 -11.75 -10.86 7.89
N LYS A 64 -12.48 -10.81 6.77
CA LYS A 64 -13.69 -11.62 6.57
C LYS A 64 -13.35 -13.10 6.50
N GLU A 65 -12.40 -13.47 5.64
CA GLU A 65 -12.15 -14.87 5.25
C GLU A 65 -11.01 -15.53 6.03
N HIS A 66 -10.04 -14.75 6.55
CA HIS A 66 -8.81 -15.31 7.13
C HIS A 66 -8.62 -15.01 8.62
N ASN A 67 -9.67 -14.50 9.28
CA ASN A 67 -9.72 -14.23 10.72
C ASN A 67 -8.64 -13.26 11.22
N PHE A 68 -8.32 -12.24 10.43
CA PHE A 68 -7.39 -11.20 10.85
C PHE A 68 -8.02 -10.31 11.92
N ASN A 69 -7.28 -10.11 13.03
CA ASN A 69 -7.61 -9.10 14.04
C ASN A 69 -6.82 -7.80 13.77
N MET A 70 -7.02 -6.77 14.60
CA MET A 70 -6.36 -5.47 14.40
C MET A 70 -4.84 -5.53 14.37
N LYS A 71 -4.20 -6.41 15.17
CA LYS A 71 -2.74 -6.58 15.14
C LYS A 71 -2.28 -7.11 13.78
N ASN A 72 -3.02 -8.07 13.22
CA ASN A 72 -2.74 -8.58 11.88
C ASN A 72 -3.02 -7.52 10.80
N VAL A 73 -4.08 -6.72 10.92
CA VAL A 73 -4.38 -5.61 10.00
C VAL A 73 -3.24 -4.59 9.95
N ILE A 74 -2.70 -4.21 11.12
CA ILE A 74 -1.56 -3.28 11.20
C ILE A 74 -0.35 -3.84 10.44
N VAL A 75 -0.03 -5.13 10.65
CA VAL A 75 1.07 -5.79 9.92
C VAL A 75 0.80 -5.84 8.42
N ALA A 76 -0.42 -6.15 8.00
CA ALA A 76 -0.80 -6.11 6.59
C ALA A 76 -0.62 -4.70 5.99
N GLY A 77 -1.02 -3.65 6.73
CA GLY A 77 -0.80 -2.26 6.34
C GLY A 77 0.67 -1.92 6.15
N ILE A 78 1.55 -2.37 7.06
CA ILE A 78 3.00 -2.19 6.95
C ILE A 78 3.54 -2.89 5.70
N ILE A 79 3.11 -4.13 5.44
CA ILE A 79 3.50 -4.90 4.27
C ILE A 79 3.09 -4.18 2.98
N PHE A 80 1.83 -3.74 2.87
CA PHE A 80 1.37 -2.97 1.72
C PHE A 80 2.08 -1.62 1.58
N SER A 81 2.44 -0.97 2.69
CA SER A 81 3.22 0.28 2.69
C SER A 81 4.60 0.06 2.07
N ILE A 82 5.29 -1.01 2.47
CA ILE A 82 6.59 -1.39 1.90
C ILE A 82 6.45 -1.71 0.40
N ILE A 83 5.44 -2.49 0.01
CA ILE A 83 5.22 -2.87 -1.39
C ILE A 83 4.93 -1.65 -2.26
N ILE A 84 4.00 -0.78 -1.85
CA ILE A 84 3.54 0.34 -2.67
C ILE A 84 4.53 1.49 -2.60
N HIS A 85 4.81 1.99 -1.39
CA HIS A 85 5.62 3.19 -1.21
C HIS A 85 7.11 2.89 -1.12
N GLY A 86 7.50 1.71 -0.66
CA GLY A 86 8.90 1.29 -0.74
C GLY A 86 9.35 1.18 -2.21
N LEU A 87 8.51 0.59 -3.07
CA LEU A 87 8.76 0.56 -4.52
C LEU A 87 8.77 1.98 -5.11
N LYS A 88 7.83 2.86 -4.73
CA LYS A 88 7.82 4.25 -5.23
C LYS A 88 9.06 5.04 -4.83
N ALA A 89 9.43 5.02 -3.55
CA ALA A 89 10.50 5.85 -3.02
C ALA A 89 11.88 5.24 -3.34
N PHE A 90 12.10 3.99 -2.98
CA PHE A 90 13.44 3.41 -3.04
C PHE A 90 13.76 2.75 -4.38
N PHE A 91 12.78 2.24 -5.14
CA PHE A 91 13.07 1.68 -6.45
C PHE A 91 12.98 2.75 -7.54
N PHE A 92 11.80 3.33 -7.73
CA PHE A 92 11.59 4.27 -8.84
C PHE A 92 12.30 5.61 -8.64
N ARG A 93 12.16 6.27 -7.49
CA ARG A 93 12.78 7.60 -7.28
C ARG A 93 14.27 7.56 -6.97
N ALA A 94 14.80 6.45 -6.46
CA ALA A 94 16.23 6.35 -6.20
C ALA A 94 17.01 5.88 -7.44
N PHE A 95 16.47 4.92 -8.20
CA PHE A 95 17.24 4.25 -9.26
C PHE A 95 16.77 4.55 -10.69
N LEU A 96 15.46 4.66 -10.96
CA LEU A 96 14.96 4.74 -12.34
C LEU A 96 14.60 6.15 -12.80
N PHE A 97 14.14 6.98 -11.87
CA PHE A 97 13.76 8.38 -12.08
C PHE A 97 14.36 9.22 -10.95
N PRO A 98 15.71 9.25 -10.83
CA PRO A 98 16.37 10.00 -9.78
C PRO A 98 16.06 11.48 -9.90
N TYR A 99 15.81 12.10 -8.75
CA TYR A 99 15.69 13.55 -8.70
C TYR A 99 17.05 14.21 -8.97
N SER A 100 17.00 15.41 -9.54
CA SER A 100 18.14 16.34 -9.62
C SER A 100 18.40 17.00 -8.24
N ILE A 101 18.66 16.21 -7.20
CA ILE A 101 18.77 16.67 -5.81
C ILE A 101 20.16 16.35 -5.24
N PRO A 102 20.75 17.21 -4.39
CA PRO A 102 22.03 16.96 -3.74
C PRO A 102 22.05 15.62 -3.00
N THR A 103 23.12 14.85 -3.21
CA THR A 103 23.26 13.45 -2.79
C THR A 103 23.08 13.27 -1.28
N GLU A 104 23.55 14.22 -0.46
CA GLU A 104 23.39 14.15 1.00
C GLU A 104 21.93 14.21 1.50
N GLN A 105 21.01 14.78 0.71
CA GLN A 105 19.60 14.92 1.11
C GLN A 105 18.72 13.76 0.63
N VAL A 106 19.24 12.93 -0.28
CA VAL A 106 18.48 11.84 -0.91
C VAL A 106 17.87 10.88 0.12
N PRO A 107 18.58 10.37 1.14
CA PRO A 107 18.01 9.41 2.09
C PRO A 107 16.84 9.99 2.90
N ALA A 108 16.99 11.21 3.42
CA ALA A 108 15.97 11.87 4.23
C ALA A 108 14.71 12.17 3.42
N GLN A 109 14.86 12.58 2.16
CA GLN A 109 13.73 12.85 1.29
C GLN A 109 13.00 11.58 0.84
N LEU A 110 13.74 10.52 0.48
CA LEU A 110 13.15 9.23 0.15
C LEU A 110 12.36 8.66 1.34
N MET A 111 12.93 8.76 2.55
CA MET A 111 12.25 8.38 3.77
C MET A 111 11.00 9.24 4.02
N GLY A 112 11.08 10.56 3.86
CA GLY A 112 9.93 11.45 4.00
C GLY A 112 8.78 11.11 3.04
N LYS A 113 9.08 10.81 1.77
CA LYS A 113 8.08 10.39 0.79
C LYS A 113 7.54 9.00 1.08
N PHE A 114 8.37 8.08 1.55
CA PHE A 114 7.95 6.75 2.00
C PHE A 114 6.96 6.87 3.16
N LEU A 115 7.30 7.62 4.21
CA LEU A 115 6.47 7.79 5.40
C LEU A 115 5.15 8.49 5.08
N TYR A 116 5.19 9.57 4.28
CA TYR A 116 3.99 10.29 3.86
C TYR A 116 3.03 9.41 3.04
N GLY A 117 3.56 8.61 2.13
CA GLY A 117 2.72 7.68 1.38
C GLY A 117 2.17 6.55 2.25
N SER A 118 3.05 5.98 3.08
CA SER A 118 2.70 4.88 3.98
C SER A 118 1.66 5.27 5.01
N SER A 119 1.61 6.53 5.47
CA SER A 119 0.57 6.97 6.41
C SER A 119 -0.83 6.84 5.81
N LEU A 120 -1.01 7.08 4.50
CA LEU A 120 -2.30 6.90 3.85
C LEU A 120 -2.67 5.41 3.69
N VAL A 121 -1.69 4.55 3.39
CA VAL A 121 -1.92 3.09 3.36
C VAL A 121 -2.35 2.60 4.74
N MET A 122 -1.63 3.02 5.78
CA MET A 122 -1.90 2.64 7.15
C MET A 122 -3.26 3.14 7.62
N ALA A 123 -3.60 4.40 7.35
CA ALA A 123 -4.92 4.95 7.65
C ALA A 123 -6.02 4.14 6.97
N THR A 124 -5.87 3.85 5.67
CA THR A 124 -6.82 3.02 4.92
C THR A 124 -6.98 1.64 5.53
N ALA A 125 -5.87 0.94 5.81
CA ALA A 125 -5.90 -0.39 6.39
C ALA A 125 -6.55 -0.41 7.77
N ILE A 126 -6.23 0.57 8.64
CA ILE A 126 -6.77 0.67 10.00
C ILE A 126 -8.26 0.96 9.97
N ILE A 127 -8.70 1.95 9.21
CA ILE A 127 -10.11 2.36 9.12
C ILE A 127 -10.95 1.19 8.58
N ILE A 128 -10.55 0.62 7.44
CA ILE A 128 -11.28 -0.49 6.81
C ILE A 128 -11.24 -1.73 7.72
N GLY A 129 -10.08 -2.07 8.28
CA GLY A 129 -9.94 -3.19 9.20
C GLY A 129 -10.84 -3.04 10.43
N ALA A 130 -10.89 -1.86 11.04
CA ALA A 130 -11.75 -1.58 12.18
C ALA A 130 -13.24 -1.75 11.83
N VAL A 131 -13.68 -1.20 10.69
CA VAL A 131 -15.06 -1.33 10.20
C VAL A 131 -15.45 -2.79 10.02
N PHE A 132 -14.63 -3.58 9.31
CA PHE A 132 -14.95 -4.97 9.01
C PHE A 132 -14.83 -5.89 10.24
N ILE A 133 -13.90 -5.62 11.15
CA ILE A 133 -13.82 -6.36 12.42
C ILE A 133 -15.05 -6.08 13.28
N TYR A 134 -15.48 -4.81 13.36
CA TYR A 134 -16.70 -4.45 14.08
C TYR A 134 -17.94 -5.11 13.48
N ALA A 135 -18.10 -5.03 12.16
CA ALA A 135 -19.22 -5.66 11.44
C ALA A 135 -19.27 -7.19 11.66
N LYS A 136 -18.12 -7.87 11.61
CA LYS A 136 -18.01 -9.30 11.89
C LYS A 136 -18.41 -9.65 13.33
N LYS A 137 -17.97 -8.86 14.31
CA LYS A 137 -18.38 -9.03 15.73
C LYS A 137 -19.89 -8.86 15.93
N LYS A 138 -20.51 -7.97 15.15
CA LYS A 138 -21.96 -7.75 15.16
C LYS A 138 -22.74 -8.74 14.28
N LYS A 139 -22.07 -9.73 13.67
CA LYS A 139 -22.67 -10.70 12.74
C LYS A 139 -23.41 -10.04 11.57
N LEU A 140 -22.94 -8.88 11.13
CA LEU A 140 -23.46 -8.17 9.95
C LEU A 140 -22.84 -8.68 8.64
N LEU A 141 -21.80 -9.53 8.74
CA LEU A 141 -20.96 -10.03 7.66
C LEU A 141 -20.46 -11.44 7.95
#